data_AF-A0A226WZE0-F1
#
_entry.id   AF-A0A226WZE0-F1
#
_cell.length_a   1.000
_cell.length_b   1.000
_cell.length_c   1.000
_cell.angle_alpha   90.00
_cell.angle_beta   90.00
_cell.angle_gamma   90.00
#
_symmetry.space_group_name_H-M   'P 1'
#
loop_
_entity.id
_entity.type
_entity.pdbx_description
1 polymer ?
#
loop_
_entity_poly.entity_id
_entity_poly.type
_entity_poly.pdbx_seq_one_letter_code
_entity_poly.pdbx_strand_id
1 'polypeptide(L)'
;MLALRPSCECCGKSLPPDARDAMICSFECTFCEACVMSRLSNVCPNCGGGFQLRPIRPKAMLERRPASTDVHPAGVNEQEHRAFFNRYGAIPPSER
;
A
#
# COMPACT_ATOMS: atom_id res chain seq x y z
N MET A 1 3.06 15.58 1.29
CA MET A 1 2.96 15.21 -0.14
C MET A 1 3.23 13.72 -0.22
N LEU A 2 2.46 12.99 -1.03
CA LEU A 2 2.58 11.54 -1.13
C LEU A 2 4.02 11.09 -1.40
N ALA A 3 4.55 10.18 -0.58
CA ALA A 3 5.95 9.75 -0.67
C ALA A 3 6.22 8.94 -1.95
N LEU A 4 5.24 8.19 -2.46
CA LEU A 4 5.39 7.22 -3.56
C LEU A 4 6.47 6.17 -3.24
N ARG A 5 6.25 5.37 -2.19
CA ARG A 5 7.20 4.35 -1.73
C ARG A 5 7.57 3.38 -2.87
N PRO A 6 8.85 3.02 -3.03
CA PRO A 6 9.36 2.38 -4.23
C PRO A 6 9.10 0.87 -4.30
N SER A 7 8.50 0.26 -3.27
CA SER A 7 8.34 -1.19 -3.19
C SER A 7 7.11 -1.61 -2.38
N CYS A 8 6.66 -2.83 -2.63
CA CYS A 8 5.59 -3.48 -1.89
C CYS A 8 6.08 -3.90 -0.50
N GLU A 9 5.41 -3.43 0.55
CA GLU A 9 5.73 -3.75 1.95
C GLU A 9 5.45 -5.22 2.32
N CYS A 10 4.76 -6.00 1.47
CA CYS A 10 4.50 -7.43 1.71
C CYS A 10 5.52 -8.36 1.04
N CYS A 11 5.83 -8.14 -0.24
CA CYS A 11 6.65 -9.07 -1.03
C CYS A 11 7.93 -8.44 -1.58
N GLY A 12 8.18 -7.15 -1.34
CA GLY A 12 9.36 -6.45 -1.82
C GLY A 12 9.36 -6.10 -3.31
N LYS A 13 8.30 -6.46 -4.07
CA LYS A 13 8.16 -6.12 -5.49
C LYS A 13 8.37 -4.61 -5.70
N SER A 14 9.18 -4.22 -6.68
CA SER A 14 9.35 -2.82 -7.06
C SER A 14 8.04 -2.19 -7.56
N LEU A 15 7.74 -1.01 -7.05
CA LEU A 15 6.56 -0.20 -7.37
C LEU A 15 7.03 1.23 -7.73
N PRO A 16 7.61 1.42 -8.93
CA PRO A 16 8.04 2.74 -9.39
C PRO A 16 6.89 3.75 -9.43
N PRO A 17 7.16 5.06 -9.54
CA PRO A 17 6.16 6.12 -9.43
C PRO A 17 4.99 6.03 -10.43
N ASP A 18 5.20 5.33 -11.54
CA ASP A 18 4.24 5.07 -12.62
C ASP A 18 3.65 3.64 -12.60
N ALA A 19 3.96 2.85 -11.56
CA ALA A 19 3.39 1.52 -11.34
C ALA A 19 1.86 1.59 -11.25
N ARG A 20 1.19 0.87 -12.15
CA ARG A 20 -0.28 0.84 -12.25
C ARG A 20 -0.92 -0.11 -11.25
N ASP A 21 -0.14 -1.02 -10.68
CA ASP A 21 -0.56 -2.02 -9.70
C ASP A 21 -0.15 -1.64 -8.27
N ALA A 22 0.35 -0.42 -8.05
CA ALA A 22 0.62 0.08 -6.71
C ALA A 22 -0.69 0.48 -6.03
N MET A 23 -0.95 -0.12 -4.88
CA MET A 23 -2.09 0.18 -4.00
C MET A 23 -1.59 0.92 -2.77
N ILE A 24 -2.42 1.80 -2.22
CA ILE A 24 -2.07 2.65 -1.08
C ILE A 24 -3.25 2.81 -0.11
N CYS A 25 -2.97 2.89 1.19
CA CYS A 25 -3.95 3.27 2.21
C CYS A 25 -3.80 4.75 2.62
N SER A 26 -4.67 5.24 3.51
CA SER A 26 -4.64 6.63 3.99
C SER A 26 -3.37 7.02 4.76
N PHE A 27 -2.63 6.04 5.30
CA PHE A 27 -1.35 6.22 5.99
C PHE A 27 -0.14 5.96 5.09
N GLU A 28 -0.35 5.92 3.77
CA GLU A 28 0.68 5.71 2.76
C GLU A 28 1.39 4.34 2.78
N CYS A 29 0.86 3.33 3.50
CA CYS A 29 1.33 1.96 3.36
C CYS A 29 1.13 1.48 1.93
N THR A 30 2.18 0.97 1.30
CA THR A 30 2.22 0.69 -0.14
C THR A 30 2.37 -0.80 -0.41
N PHE A 31 1.46 -1.37 -1.19
CA PHE A 31 1.46 -2.79 -1.55
C PHE A 31 1.14 -2.97 -3.04
N CYS A 32 1.53 -4.08 -3.64
CA CYS A 32 1.05 -4.40 -4.99
C CYS A 32 -0.38 -4.96 -4.93
N GLU A 33 -1.15 -4.75 -6.00
CA GLU A 33 -2.53 -5.23 -6.13
C GLU A 33 -2.66 -6.72 -5.83
N ALA A 34 -1.71 -7.54 -6.32
CA ALA A 34 -1.69 -8.97 -6.06
C ALA A 34 -1.63 -9.30 -4.56
N CYS A 35 -0.79 -8.61 -3.77
CA CYS A 35 -0.73 -8.81 -2.32
C CYS A 35 -2.00 -8.31 -1.63
N VAL A 36 -2.55 -7.18 -2.07
CA VAL A 36 -3.79 -6.63 -1.51
C VAL A 36 -4.96 -7.62 -1.69
N MET A 37 -5.06 -8.24 -2.85
CA MET A 37 -6.15 -9.18 -3.16
C MET A 37 -5.91 -10.57 -2.54
N SER A 38 -4.71 -11.13 -2.68
CA SER A 38 -4.47 -12.54 -2.32
C SER A 38 -4.04 -12.76 -0.86
N ARG A 39 -3.31 -11.82 -0.26
CA ARG A 39 -2.74 -11.98 1.09
C ARG A 39 -3.44 -11.11 2.12
N LEU A 40 -3.78 -9.89 1.75
CA LEU A 40 -4.30 -8.90 2.69
C LEU A 40 -5.83 -8.83 2.72
N SER A 41 -6.53 -9.40 1.73
CA SER A 41 -7.99 -9.35 1.60
C SER A 41 -8.55 -7.93 1.72
N ASN A 42 -7.85 -6.97 1.12
CA ASN A 42 -8.13 -5.54 1.17
C ASN A 42 -8.19 -4.95 2.61
N VAL A 43 -7.49 -5.55 3.59
CA VAL A 43 -7.33 -5.01 4.95
C VAL A 43 -5.85 -4.69 5.18
N CYS A 44 -5.55 -3.42 5.47
CA CYS A 44 -4.18 -3.00 5.72
C CYS A 44 -3.61 -3.65 6.99
N PRO A 45 -2.43 -4.29 6.93
CA PRO A 45 -1.83 -4.95 8.09
C PRO A 45 -1.28 -3.97 9.13
N ASN A 46 -1.14 -2.70 8.78
CA ASN A 46 -0.57 -1.67 9.66
C ASN A 46 -1.63 -0.75 10.28
N CYS A 47 -2.81 -0.62 9.66
CA CYS A 47 -3.86 0.30 10.14
C CYS A 47 -5.29 -0.24 10.08
N GLY A 48 -5.54 -1.40 9.46
CA GLY A 48 -6.89 -1.98 9.31
C GLY A 48 -7.78 -1.35 8.21
N GLY A 49 -7.36 -0.23 7.62
CA GLY A 49 -8.09 0.44 6.55
C GLY A 49 -8.11 -0.32 5.21
N GLY A 50 -8.89 0.19 4.26
CA GLY A 50 -8.90 -0.29 2.88
C GLY A 50 -7.75 0.23 2.02
N PHE A 51 -7.67 -0.26 0.79
CA PHE A 51 -6.71 0.21 -0.21
C PHE A 51 -7.41 0.84 -1.42
N GLN A 52 -6.69 1.76 -2.06
CA GLN A 52 -7.04 2.37 -3.35
C GLN A 52 -5.83 2.31 -4.28
N LEU A 53 -6.05 2.51 -5.59
CA LEU A 53 -4.95 2.68 -6.54
C LEU A 53 -4.13 3.91 -6.16
N ARG A 54 -2.80 3.76 -6.14
CA ARG A 54 -1.88 4.85 -5.85
C ARG A 54 -1.88 5.85 -7.01
N PRO A 55 -2.17 7.13 -6.77
CA PRO A 55 -2.12 8.14 -7.83
C PRO A 55 -0.73 8.26 -8.46
N ILE A 56 -0.68 8.34 -9.79
CA ILE A 56 0.55 8.53 -10.55
C ILE A 56 0.91 10.02 -10.57
N ARG A 57 2.14 10.35 -10.16
CA ARG A 57 2.65 11.72 -10.27
C ARG A 57 3.01 12.04 -11.72
N PRO A 58 2.58 13.19 -12.28
CA PRO A 58 2.97 13.59 -13.63
C PRO A 58 4.49 13.64 -13.81
N LYS A 59 4.98 13.23 -14.99
CA LYS A 59 6.43 13.15 -15.29
C LYS A 59 7.18 14.46 -15.01
N ALA A 60 6.64 15.59 -15.48
CA ALA A 60 7.24 16.91 -15.24
C ALA A 60 7.35 17.28 -13.75
N MET A 61 6.49 16.71 -12.89
CA MET A 61 6.55 16.94 -11.45
C MET A 61 7.54 15.99 -10.76
N LEU A 62 7.88 14.84 -11.33
CA LEU A 62 8.88 13.93 -10.75
C LEU A 62 10.28 14.54 -10.73
N GLU A 63 10.63 15.36 -11.73
CA GLU A 63 11.91 16.08 -11.77
C GLU A 63 12.06 17.08 -10.62
N ARG A 64 10.97 17.76 -10.27
CA ARG A 64 10.95 18.80 -9.22
C ARG A 64 10.64 18.25 -7.83
N ARG A 65 9.86 17.16 -7.79
CA ARG A 65 9.30 16.51 -6.60
C ARG A 65 9.46 14.99 -6.77
N PRO A 66 10.69 14.48 -6.62
CA PRO A 66 10.97 13.07 -6.84
C PRO A 66 10.17 12.18 -5.88
N ALA A 67 9.99 10.92 -6.29
CA ALA A 67 9.47 9.89 -5.42
C ALA A 67 10.49 9.54 -4.33
N SER A 68 10.01 8.97 -3.24
CA SER A 68 10.86 8.49 -2.16
C SER A 68 11.76 7.36 -2.63
N THR A 69 13.00 7.37 -2.17
CA THR A 69 13.95 6.27 -2.29
C THR A 69 13.96 5.38 -1.04
N ASP A 70 13.15 5.71 -0.04
CA ASP A 70 13.08 4.98 1.22
C ASP A 70 12.29 3.68 1.06
N VAL A 71 13.00 2.56 1.21
CA VAL A 71 12.46 1.20 1.11
C VAL A 71 12.07 0.73 2.49
N HIS A 72 10.78 0.47 2.67
CA HIS A 72 10.29 -0.15 3.90
C HIS A 72 10.57 -1.66 3.86
N PRO A 73 10.91 -2.29 5.00
CA PRO A 73 11.16 -3.73 5.06
C PRO A 73 9.98 -4.52 4.52
N ALA A 74 10.27 -5.48 3.64
CA ALA A 74 9.26 -6.39 3.13
C ALA A 74 8.94 -7.46 4.18
N GLY A 75 7.65 -7.72 4.36
CA GLY A 75 7.14 -8.74 5.26
C GLY A 75 5.95 -8.22 6.04
N VAL A 76 4.90 -9.01 6.09
CA VAL A 76 3.72 -8.70 6.91
C VAL A 76 3.77 -9.57 8.15
N ASN A 77 3.58 -8.95 9.31
CA ASN A 77 3.32 -9.69 10.54
C ASN A 77 1.92 -10.31 10.43
N GLU A 78 1.85 -11.62 10.20
CA GLU A 78 0.59 -12.33 9.97
C GLU A 78 -0.34 -12.31 11.20
N GLN A 79 0.21 -12.27 12.41
CA GLN A 79 -0.59 -12.25 13.64
C GLN A 79 -1.27 -10.89 13.81
N GLU A 80 -0.52 -9.80 13.62
CA GLU A 80 -1.06 -8.44 13.67
C GLU A 80 -2.08 -8.21 12.55
N HIS A 81 -1.77 -8.66 11.33
CA HIS A 81 -2.71 -8.59 10.21
C HIS A 81 -4.00 -9.35 10.50
N ARG A 82 -3.92 -10.54 11.10
CA ARG A 82 -5.10 -11.31 11.51
C ARG A 82 -5.97 -10.53 12.50
N ALA A 83 -5.35 -9.83 13.45
CA ALA A 83 -6.08 -9.01 14.43
C ALA A 83 -6.84 -7.87 13.73
N PHE A 84 -6.22 -7.16 12.80
CA PHE A 84 -6.88 -6.14 11.98
C PHE A 84 -7.98 -6.73 11.10
N PHE A 85 -7.74 -7.86 10.46
CA PHE A 85 -8.72 -8.53 9.62
C PHE A 85 -9.96 -8.94 10.42
N ASN A 86 -9.79 -9.53 11.60
CA ASN A 86 -10.92 -9.92 12.44
C ASN A 86 -11.74 -8.71 12.90
N ARG A 87 -11.10 -7.55 13.09
CA ARG A 87 -11.77 -6.31 13.51
C ARG A 87 -12.49 -5.59 12.38
N TYR A 88 -11.91 -5.56 11.17
CA TYR A 88 -12.35 -4.68 10.09
C TYR A 88 -12.80 -5.39 8.81
N GLY A 89 -12.47 -6.68 8.65
CA GLY A 89 -12.66 -7.42 7.39
C GLY A 89 -14.12 -7.53 6.94
N ALA A 90 -15.06 -7.54 7.88
CA ALA A 90 -16.50 -7.56 7.60
C ALA A 90 -17.12 -6.18 7.28
N ILE A 91 -16.40 -5.09 7.57
CA ILE A 91 -16.85 -3.73 7.30
C ILE A 91 -16.46 -3.38 5.86
N PRO A 92 -17.33 -2.75 5.04
CA PRO A 92 -16.95 -2.28 3.71
C PRO A 92 -15.77 -1.29 3.76
N PRO A 93 -14.82 -1.30 2.81
CA PRO A 93 -13.67 -0.39 2.82
C PRO A 93 -14.03 1.11 2.89
N SER A 94 -15.21 1.51 2.41
CA SER A 94 -15.72 2.89 2.49
C SER A 94 -16.15 3.32 3.90
N GLU A 95 -16.28 2.38 4.83
CA GLU A 95 -16.81 2.57 6.18
C GLU A 95 -15.80 2.14 7.28
N ARG A 96 -14.56 1.81 6.88
CA ARG A 96 -13.46 1.45 7.80
C ARG A 96 -12.64 2.65 8.25
#